data_AF-A5N1A2-F1
#
_entry.id   AF-A5N1A2-F1
#
_cell.length_a   1.000
_cell.length_b   1.000
_cell.length_c   1.000
_cell.angle_alpha   90.00
_cell.angle_beta   90.00
_cell.angle_gamma   90.00
#
_symmetry.space_group_name_H-M   'P 1'
#
loop_
_entity.id
_entity.type
_entity.pdbx_description
1 polymer ?
#
loop_
_entity_poly.entity_id
_entity_poly.type
_entity_poly.pdbx_seq_one_letter_code
_entity_poly.pdbx_strand_id
1 'polypeptide(L)' 'MIDKIPAILWGSPSSQLYIYIHGQHGCKEGAEFLANLVTCHKWQVLRYYPCFEILHSRN' A
#
# COMPACT_ATOMS: atom_id res chain seq x y z
N MET A 1 -5.36 2.54 10.51
CA MET A 1 -5.61 3.89 9.95
C MET A 1 -4.46 4.77 10.35
N ILE A 2 -3.71 5.32 9.40
CA ILE A 2 -2.88 6.49 9.67
C ILE A 2 -3.79 7.68 9.36
N ASP A 3 -4.23 8.37 10.40
CA ASP A 3 -4.90 9.67 10.32
C ASP A 3 -6.13 9.78 9.40
N LYS A 4 -6.96 8.72 9.39
CA LYS A 4 -8.20 8.55 8.60
C LYS A 4 -8.03 8.22 7.12
N ILE A 5 -6.81 8.11 6.60
CA ILE A 5 -6.62 7.59 5.24
C ILE A 5 -6.57 6.05 5.26
N PRO A 6 -7.40 5.35 4.46
CA PRO A 6 -7.30 3.91 4.30
C PRO A 6 -5.94 3.54 3.72
N ALA A 7 -5.35 2.50 4.30
CA ALA A 7 -4.06 1.96 3.88
C ALA A 7 -4.05 0.46 4.18
N ILE A 8 -3.30 -0.29 3.38
CA ILE A 8 -3.03 -1.71 3.63
C ILE A 8 -1.55 -1.85 4.02
N LEU A 9 -1.28 -2.62 5.06
CA LEU A 9 0.06 -2.97 5.50
C LEU A 9 0.26 -4.48 5.31
N TRP A 10 1.23 -4.87 4.49
CA TRP A 10 1.65 -6.26 4.31
C TRP A 10 2.95 -6.56 5.04
N GLY A 11 3.09 -7.82 5.46
CA GLY A 11 4.28 -8.34 6.14
C GLY A 11 4.20 -8.31 7.67
N SER A 12 5.06 -9.11 8.31
CA SER A 12 5.23 -9.12 9.76
C SER A 12 5.88 -7.81 10.25
N PRO A 13 5.66 -7.40 11.52
CA PRO A 13 6.30 -6.21 12.09
C PRO A 13 7.80 -6.16 11.80
N SER A 14 8.27 -5.01 11.29
CA SER A 14 9.66 -4.81 10.90
C SER A 14 10.11 -3.38 11.18
N SER A 15 11.41 -3.19 11.35
CA SER A 15 12.03 -1.86 11.34
C SER A 15 12.19 -1.28 9.92
N GLN A 16 11.92 -2.07 8.89
CA GLN A 16 12.08 -1.71 7.49
C GLN A 16 10.73 -1.68 6.78
N LEU A 17 10.43 -0.55 6.13
CA LEU A 17 9.14 -0.27 5.50
C LEU A 17 9.35 0.30 4.10
N TYR A 18 8.71 -0.34 3.12
CA TYR A 18 8.46 0.26 1.81
C TYR A 18 7.10 0.95 1.80
N ILE A 19 7.06 2.17 1.26
CA ILE A 19 5.82 2.90 1.03
C ILE A 19 5.55 2.86 -0.47
N TYR A 20 4.42 2.25 -0.84
CA TYR A 20 3.95 2.24 -2.21
C TYR A 20 2.96 3.38 -2.43
N ILE A 21 3.34 4.32 -3.28
CA ILE A 21 2.53 5.45 -3.72
C ILE A 21 2.38 5.32 -5.23
N HIS A 22 1.13 5.23 -5.71
CA HIS A 22 0.86 5.24 -7.14
C HIS A 22 0.47 6.65 -7.61
N GLY A 23 0.75 6.94 -8.88
CA GLY A 23 0.31 8.18 -9.53
C GLY A 23 -1.19 8.16 -9.86
N GLN A 24 -1.68 9.26 -10.42
CA GLN A 24 -3.04 9.33 -10.98
C GLN A 24 -3.20 8.26 -12.09
N HIS A 25 -4.27 7.47 -12.03
CA HIS A 25 -4.48 6.25 -12.86
C HIS A 25 -3.46 5.11 -12.65
N GLY A 26 -2.70 5.15 -11.55
CA GLY A 26 -1.79 4.08 -11.19
C GLY A 26 -2.51 2.77 -10.85
N CYS A 27 -1.80 1.67 -11.04
CA CYS A 27 -2.30 0.30 -10.91
C CYS A 27 -2.17 -0.18 -9.45
N LYS A 28 -3.26 -0.70 -8.88
CA LYS A 28 -3.33 -1.13 -7.47
C LYS A 28 -2.54 -2.41 -7.21
N GLU A 29 -2.48 -3.23 -8.26
CA GLU A 29 -1.85 -4.53 -8.33
C GLU A 29 -0.32 -4.44 -8.19
N GLY A 30 0.27 -3.29 -8.55
CA GLY A 30 1.70 -3.05 -8.38
C GLY A 30 2.17 -3.10 -6.92
N ALA A 31 1.32 -2.69 -5.98
CA ALA A 31 1.65 -2.74 -4.55
C ALA A 31 1.68 -4.17 -4.02
N GLU A 32 0.76 -5.01 -4.48
CA GLU A 32 0.65 -6.42 -4.09
C GLU A 32 1.82 -7.23 -4.66
N PHE A 33 2.18 -6.96 -5.93
CA PHE A 33 3.40 -7.51 -6.52
C PHE A 33 4.65 -7.16 -5.71
N LEU A 34 4.80 -5.88 -5.31
CA LEU A 34 5.90 -5.44 -4.46
C LEU A 34 5.88 -6.16 -3.09
N ALA A 35 4.71 -6.28 -2.46
CA ALA A 35 4.57 -6.98 -1.18
C ALA A 35 5.00 -8.45 -1.26
N ASN A 36 4.63 -9.15 -2.34
CA ASN A 36 5.05 -10.53 -2.56
C ASN A 36 6.57 -10.66 -2.71
N LEU A 37 7.23 -9.65 -3.28
CA LEU A 37 8.68 -9.65 -3.46
C LEU A 37 9.45 -9.35 -2.17
N VAL A 38 8.99 -8.39 -1.35
CA VAL A 38 9.81 -7.83 -0.25
C VAL A 38 9.49 -8.43 1.12
N THR A 39 8.33 -9.06 1.29
CA THR A 39 7.96 -9.67 2.58
C THR A 39 8.84 -10.86 2.97
N CYS A 40 9.42 -11.57 2.00
CA CYS A 40 10.39 -12.63 2.25
C CYS A 40 11.70 -12.10 2.89
N HIS A 41 12.02 -10.82 2.66
CA HIS A 41 13.15 -10.12 3.26
C HIS A 41 12.83 -9.52 4.64
N LYS A 42 11.71 -9.89 5.25
CA LYS A 42 11.23 -9.35 6.55
C LYS A 42 10.97 -7.85 6.51
N TRP A 43 10.63 -7.30 5.35
CA TRP A 43 10.24 -5.90 5.22
C TRP A 43 8.73 -5.78 5.12
N GLN A 44 8.20 -4.65 5.58
CA GLN A 44 6.79 -4.33 5.45
C GLN A 44 6.52 -3.49 4.20
N VAL A 45 5.30 -3.59 3.67
CA VAL A 45 4.84 -2.71 2.60
C VAL A 45 3.57 -2.01 3.04
N LEU A 46 3.60 -0.69 3.05
CA LEU A 46 2.42 0.15 3.25
C LEU A 46 1.95 0.66 1.89
N ARG A 47 0.75 0.27 1.47
CA ARG A 47 0.05 0.93 0.38
C ARG A 47 -0.90 1.98 0.92
N TYR A 48 -0.76 3.19 0.39
CA TYR A 48 -1.62 4.32 0.71
C TYR A 48 -2.68 4.52 -0.36
N TYR A 49 -3.92 4.79 0.03
CA TYR A 49 -5.00 5.15 -0.89
C TYR A 49 -5.20 6.67 -0.85
N PRO A 50 -4.79 7.43 -1.88
CA PRO A 50 -5.12 8.84 -1.93
C PRO A 50 -6.64 9.03 -1.97
N CYS A 51 -7.13 10.13 -1.38
CA CYS A 51 -8.56 10.44 -1.26
C CYS A 51 -9.35 10.28 -2.58
N PHE A 52 -8.71 10.55 -3.72
CA PHE A 52 -9.29 10.39 -5.05
C PHE A 52 -9.70 8.94 -5.41
N GLU A 53 -8.95 7.93 -4.96
CA GLU A 53 -9.32 6.53 -5.23
C GLU A 53 -10.54 6.07 -4.42
N ILE A 54 -10.71 6.62 -3.21
CA ILE A 54 -11.83 6.28 -2.33
C ILE A 54 -13.14 6.79 -2.93
N LEU A 55 -13.11 7.94 -3.61
CA LEU A 55 -14.27 8.49 -4.31
C LEU A 55 -14.73 7.59 -5.47
N HIS A 56 -13.81 6.91 -6.14
CA HIS A 56 -14.13 6.01 -7.27
C HIS A 56 -14.50 4.59 -6.85
N SER A 57 -14.16 4.15 -5.63
CA SER A 57 -14.49 2.81 -5.14
C SER A 57 -15.84 2.72 -4.41
N ARG A 58 -16.58 3.83 -4.32
CA ARG A 58 -17.90 3.93 -3.66
C ARG A 58 -19.09 3.91 -4.63
N ASN A 59 -18.88 3.53 -5.88
CA ASN A 59 -19.94 3.25 -6.86
C ASN A 59 -20.20 1.76 -6.96
#